data_AF-A0A7S2IHT0-F1
#
_entry.id   AF-A0A7S2IHT0-F1
#
_cell.length_a   1.000
_cell.length_b   1.000
_cell.length_c   1.000
_cell.angle_alpha   90.00
_cell.angle_beta   90.00
_cell.angle_gamma   90.00
#
_symmetry.space_group_name_H-M   'P 1'
#
loop_
_entity.id
_entity.type
_entity.pdbx_description
1 polymer ?
#
loop_
_entity_poly.entity_id
_entity_poly.type
_entity_poly.pdbx_seq_one_letter_code
_entity_poly.pdbx_strand_id
1 'polypeptide(L)'
;SLDSPSHFLYATALDVCTQALEYEKAWELWDELPETSHMPAQVGVYNMMIKMCRRLKRLRDAQQLFDAMQRKGLEPSIITYSEMIQAHGLHGLWEEARELLN
;
A
#
# COMPACT_ATOMS: atom_id res chain seq x y z
N SER A 1 19.86 1.09 15.41
CA SER A 1 19.83 2.39 14.73
C SER A 1 19.01 2.26 13.46
N LEU A 2 18.29 3.31 13.05
CA LEU A 2 17.42 3.34 11.86
C LEU A 2 18.19 3.28 10.53
N ASP A 3 19.52 3.19 10.58
CA ASP A 3 20.46 3.17 9.44
C ASP A 3 20.94 1.74 9.09
N SER A 4 20.06 0.73 9.20
CA SER A 4 20.39 -0.60 8.66
C SER A 4 20.15 -0.60 7.15
N PRO A 5 21.16 -0.93 6.31
CA PRO A 5 21.00 -1.08 4.86
C PRO A 5 19.84 -2.00 4.45
N SER A 6 19.44 -2.92 5.33
CA SER A 6 18.34 -3.85 5.07
C SER A 6 17.01 -3.15 4.81
N HIS A 7 16.60 -2.18 5.64
CA HIS A 7 15.27 -1.59 5.53
C HIS A 7 15.07 -0.81 4.23
N PHE A 8 16.06 0.01 3.86
CA PHE A 8 16.04 0.74 2.59
C PHE A 8 16.09 -0.21 1.38
N LEU A 9 16.86 -1.29 1.49
CA LEU A 9 16.95 -2.31 0.45
C LEU A 9 15.63 -3.06 0.25
N TYR A 10 14.93 -3.43 1.34
CA TYR A 10 13.59 -4.02 1.29
C TYR A 10 12.58 -3.08 0.63
N ALA A 11 12.53 -1.81 1.05
CA ALA A 11 11.63 -0.84 0.44
C ALA A 11 11.92 -0.61 -1.05
N THR A 12 13.20 -0.62 -1.44
CA THR A 12 13.62 -0.49 -2.85
C THR A 12 13.26 -1.73 -3.66
N ALA A 13 13.50 -2.93 -3.13
CA ALA A 13 13.11 -4.17 -3.79
C ALA A 13 11.58 -4.25 -3.96
N LEU A 14 10.83 -3.83 -2.94
CA LEU A 14 9.38 -3.76 -2.99
C LEU A 14 8.88 -2.73 -4.01
N ASP A 15 9.50 -1.55 -4.08
CA ASP A 15 9.19 -0.54 -5.11
C ASP A 15 9.39 -1.12 -6.52
N VAL A 16 10.50 -1.81 -6.77
CA VAL A 16 10.76 -2.48 -8.06
C VAL A 16 9.67 -3.51 -8.37
N CYS A 17 9.32 -4.39 -7.42
CA CYS A 17 8.28 -5.40 -7.63
C CYS A 17 6.90 -4.77 -7.89
N THR A 18 6.51 -3.75 -7.13
CA THR A 18 5.22 -3.08 -7.29
C THR A 18 5.12 -2.27 -8.59
N GLN A 19 6.22 -1.68 -9.05
CA GLN A 19 6.28 -1.04 -10.36
C GLN A 19 6.16 -2.05 -11.50
N ALA A 20 6.84 -3.19 -11.39
CA ALA A 20 6.79 -4.31 -12.32
C ALA A 20 5.49 -5.12 -12.29
N LEU A 21 4.62 -4.88 -11.30
CA LEU A 21 3.37 -5.64 -11.06
C LEU A 21 3.60 -7.13 -10.74
N GLU A 22 4.77 -7.46 -10.19
CA GLU A 22 5.11 -8.81 -9.72
C GLU A 22 4.46 -9.04 -8.35
N TYR A 23 3.16 -9.36 -8.35
CA TYR A 23 2.33 -9.42 -7.15
C TYR A 23 2.89 -10.37 -6.09
N GLU A 24 3.22 -11.60 -6.48
CA GLU A 24 3.66 -12.66 -5.57
C GLU A 24 4.96 -12.27 -4.87
N LYS A 25 5.95 -11.77 -5.64
CA LYS A 25 7.23 -11.31 -5.10
C LYS A 25 7.07 -10.09 -4.19
N ALA A 26 6.17 -9.17 -4.55
CA ALA A 26 5.88 -8.02 -3.71
C ALA A 26 5.26 -8.44 -2.36
N TRP A 27 4.41 -9.48 -2.37
CA TRP A 27 3.81 -10.01 -1.14
C TRP A 27 4.80 -10.79 -0.27
N GLU A 28 5.69 -11.58 -0.89
CA GLU A 28 6.80 -12.24 -0.17
C GLU A 28 7.67 -11.21 0.56
N LEU A 29 8.08 -10.13 -0.13
CA LEU A 29 8.89 -9.06 0.47
C LEU A 29 8.11 -8.25 1.53
N TRP A 30 6.79 -8.13 1.37
CA TRP A 30 5.93 -7.48 2.36
C TRP A 30 5.88 -8.27 3.67
N ASP A 31 5.74 -9.60 3.59
CA ASP A 31 5.68 -10.49 4.76
C ASP A 31 7.03 -10.57 5.49
N GLU A 32 8.15 -10.36 4.78
CA GLU A 32 9.49 -10.28 5.37
C GLU A 32 9.81 -8.92 6.03
N LEU A 33 8.98 -7.89 5.78
CA LEU A 33 9.29 -6.52 6.19
C LEU A 33 9.18 -6.38 7.74
N PRO A 34 10.25 -5.98 8.46
CA PRO A 34 10.23 -5.92 9.91
C PRO A 34 9.19 -4.91 10.45
N GLU A 35 8.33 -5.34 11.36
CA GLU A 35 7.26 -4.49 11.95
C GLU A 35 7.78 -3.21 12.63
N THR A 36 9.02 -3.23 13.14
CA THR A 36 9.64 -2.15 13.93
C THR A 36 10.17 -0.98 13.11
N SER A 37 9.91 -0.92 11.81
CA SER A 37 10.37 0.13 10.90
C SER A 37 9.51 1.40 11.01
N HIS A 38 9.76 2.26 12.01
CA HIS A 38 8.83 3.30 12.46
C HIS A 38 8.31 4.22 11.32
N MET A 39 6.98 4.22 11.17
CA MET A 39 5.98 5.23 10.75
C MET A 39 6.08 6.00 9.40
N PRO A 40 7.09 6.81 9.01
CA PRO A 40 7.01 7.52 7.71
C PRO A 40 7.28 6.62 6.49
N ALA A 41 8.21 5.67 6.60
CA ALA A 41 8.48 4.72 5.53
C ALA A 41 7.31 3.73 5.35
N GLN A 42 6.55 3.46 6.41
CA GLN A 42 5.40 2.55 6.35
C GLN A 42 4.32 3.12 5.42
N VAL A 43 3.96 4.40 5.54
CA VAL A 43 2.95 5.03 4.65
C VAL A 43 3.34 4.88 3.17
N GLY A 44 4.61 5.09 2.84
CA GLY A 44 5.12 4.89 1.49
C GLY A 44 4.98 3.45 1.00
N VAL A 45 5.35 2.48 1.85
CA VAL A 45 5.26 1.04 1.55
C VAL A 45 3.80 0.59 1.37
N TYR A 46 2.86 1.03 2.21
CA TYR A 46 1.43 0.82 2.01
C TYR A 46 0.95 1.42 0.68
N ASN A 47 1.34 2.65 0.37
CA ASN A 47 0.94 3.30 -0.88
C ASN A 47 1.43 2.56 -2.12
N MET A 48 2.66 2.04 -2.11
CA MET A 48 3.19 1.21 -3.21
C MET A 48 2.35 -0.04 -3.43
N MET A 49 2.02 -0.74 -2.34
CA MET A 49 1.23 -1.97 -2.39
C MET A 49 -0.22 -1.73 -2.81
N ILE A 50 -0.88 -0.71 -2.23
CA ILE A 50 -2.24 -0.30 -2.60
C ILE A 50 -2.29 0.10 -4.09
N LYS A 51 -1.32 0.90 -4.56
CA LYS A 51 -1.21 1.29 -5.97
C LYS A 51 -1.04 0.08 -6.89
N MET A 52 -0.21 -0.90 -6.51
CA MET A 52 -0.05 -2.15 -7.26
C MET A 52 -1.38 -2.92 -7.30
N CYS A 53 -2.03 -3.13 -6.15
CA CYS A 53 -3.33 -3.80 -6.06
C CYS A 53 -4.38 -3.12 -6.93
N ARG A 54 -4.45 -1.78 -6.93
CA ARG A 54 -5.33 -1.04 -7.84
C ARG A 54 -5.01 -1.34 -9.30
N ARG A 55 -3.74 -1.25 -9.72
CA ARG A 55 -3.31 -1.52 -11.11
C ARG A 55 -3.67 -2.94 -11.55
N LEU A 56 -3.63 -3.89 -10.63
CA LEU A 56 -4.02 -5.29 -10.84
C LEU A 56 -5.52 -5.55 -10.68
N LYS A 57 -6.34 -4.53 -10.40
CA LYS A 57 -7.78 -4.64 -10.11
C LYS A 57 -8.09 -5.58 -8.94
N ARG A 58 -7.25 -5.56 -7.92
CA ARG A 58 -7.39 -6.35 -6.68
C ARG A 58 -7.91 -5.48 -5.54
N LEU A 59 -9.17 -5.04 -5.65
CA LEU A 59 -9.77 -4.11 -4.69
C LEU A 59 -9.77 -4.64 -3.25
N ARG A 60 -10.10 -5.92 -3.06
CA ARG A 60 -10.15 -6.52 -1.71
C ARG A 60 -8.81 -6.41 -0.98
N ASP A 61 -7.70 -6.64 -1.68
CA ASP A 61 -6.37 -6.60 -1.06
C ASP A 61 -5.94 -5.15 -0.80
N ALA A 62 -6.29 -4.22 -1.71
CA ALA A 62 -6.11 -2.79 -1.48
C ALA A 62 -6.87 -2.31 -0.23
N GLN A 63 -8.12 -2.76 -0.05
CA GLN A 63 -8.92 -2.43 1.14
C GLN A 63 -8.33 -3.02 2.42
N GLN A 64 -7.88 -4.28 2.39
CA GLN A 64 -7.24 -4.90 3.55
C GLN A 64 -5.98 -4.15 4.00
N LEU A 65 -5.17 -3.69 3.04
CA LEU A 65 -4.00 -2.85 3.31
C LEU A 65 -4.39 -1.47 3.86
N PHE A 66 -5.41 -0.83 3.30
CA PHE A 66 -5.94 0.44 3.77
C PHE A 66 -6.45 0.34 5.23
N ASP A 67 -7.25 -0.68 5.52
CA ASP A 67 -7.77 -0.93 6.88
C ASP A 67 -6.63 -1.27 7.84
N ALA A 68 -5.62 -2.03 7.39
CA ALA A 68 -4.47 -2.39 8.21
C ALA A 68 -3.63 -1.15 8.57
N MET A 69 -3.45 -0.24 7.61
CA MET A 69 -2.78 1.03 7.82
C MET A 69 -3.49 1.84 8.92
N GLN A 70 -4.80 2.02 8.81
CA GLN A 70 -5.60 2.74 9.82
C GLN A 70 -5.57 2.05 11.19
N ARG A 71 -5.70 0.72 11.24
CA ARG A 71 -5.61 -0.06 12.49
C ARG A 71 -4.25 0.07 13.19
N LYS A 72 -3.17 0.31 12.44
CA LYS A 72 -1.83 0.59 12.98
C LYS A 72 -1.64 2.06 13.41
N GLY A 73 -2.67 2.91 13.28
CA GLY A 73 -2.58 4.34 13.57
C GLY A 73 -1.73 5.11 12.55
N LEU A 74 -1.52 4.54 11.36
CA LEU A 74 -0.90 5.25 10.24
C LEU A 74 -1.99 6.03 9.50
N GLU A 75 -1.79 7.34 9.39
CA GLU A 75 -2.74 8.23 8.70
C GLU A 75 -2.61 8.06 7.17
N PRO A 76 -3.69 7.61 6.47
CA PRO A 76 -3.72 7.57 5.01
C PRO A 76 -3.44 8.96 4.41
N SER A 77 -2.55 9.02 3.43
CA SER A 77 -2.23 10.28 2.76
C SER A 77 -3.17 10.56 1.59
N ILE A 78 -3.09 11.75 1.01
CA ILE A 78 -3.84 12.09 -0.22
C ILE A 78 -3.58 11.10 -1.36
N ILE A 79 -2.37 10.53 -1.42
CA ILE A 79 -2.01 9.48 -2.39
C ILE A 79 -2.83 8.22 -2.07
N THR A 80 -2.87 7.80 -0.81
CA THR A 80 -3.63 6.62 -0.37
C THR A 80 -5.12 6.74 -0.76
N TYR A 81 -5.76 7.85 -0.43
CA TYR A 81 -7.16 8.10 -0.80
C TYR A 81 -7.37 8.13 -2.31
N SER A 82 -6.47 8.77 -3.06
CA SER A 82 -6.55 8.82 -4.52
C SER A 82 -6.47 7.42 -5.15
N GLU A 83 -5.62 6.54 -4.64
CA GLU A 83 -5.51 5.16 -5.12
C GLU A 83 -6.77 4.35 -4.77
N MET A 84 -7.35 4.54 -3.58
CA MET A 84 -8.59 3.85 -3.16
C MET A 84 -9.81 4.32 -3.95
N ILE A 85 -9.97 5.62 -4.20
CA ILE A 85 -11.05 6.18 -5.03
C ILE A 85 -10.98 5.60 -6.44
N GLN A 86 -9.79 5.58 -7.04
CA GLN A 86 -9.60 4.97 -8.36
C GLN A 86 -9.86 3.45 -8.35
N ALA A 87 -9.47 2.74 -7.28
CA ALA A 87 -9.72 1.31 -7.15
C ALA A 87 -11.22 0.99 -7.12
N HIS A 88 -12.00 1.73 -6.33
CA HIS A 88 -13.46 1.62 -6.30
C HIS A 88 -14.11 1.97 -7.64
N GLY A 89 -13.66 3.07 -8.27
CA GLY A 89 -14.13 3.48 -9.60
C GLY A 89 -13.90 2.41 -10.68
N LEU A 90 -12.76 1.72 -10.67
CA LEU A 90 -12.46 0.60 -11.59
C LEU A 90 -13.41 -0.60 -11.42
N HIS A 91 -14.11 -0.70 -10.28
CA HIS A 91 -15.08 -1.75 -9.97
C HIS A 91 -16.54 -1.28 -10.05
N GLY A 92 -16.78 -0.03 -10.46
CA GLY A 92 -18.14 0.54 -10.53
C GLY A 92 -18.76 0.88 -9.17
N LEU A 93 -17.94 0.94 -8.11
CA LEU A 93 -18.36 1.19 -6.73
C LEU A 93 -18.29 2.68 -6.41
N TRP A 94 -19.19 3.46 -7.03
CA TRP A 94 -19.16 4.92 -6.94
C TRP A 94 -19.51 5.44 -5.55
N GLU A 95 -20.47 4.84 -4.85
CA GLU A 95 -20.89 5.34 -3.53
C GLU A 95 -19.77 5.19 -2.52
N GLU A 96 -19.08 4.05 -2.53
CA GLU A 96 -17.91 3.79 -1.69
C GLU A 96 -16.75 4.73 -2.03
N ALA A 97 -16.53 5.01 -3.33
CA ALA A 97 -15.53 6.01 -3.74
C ALA A 97 -15.87 7.41 -3.22
N ARG A 98 -17.15 7.78 -3.19
CA ARG A 98 -17.63 9.09 -2.71
C ARG A 98 -17.51 9.22 -1.19
N GLU A 99 -17.68 8.14 -0.45
CA GLU A 99 -17.49 8.13 1.01
C GLU A 99 -16.06 8.53 1.40
N LEU A 100 -15.07 8.16 0.60
CA LEU A 100 -13.65 8.47 0.81
C LEU A 100 -13.26 9.94 0.54
N LEU A 101 -14.18 10.77 0.05
CA LEU A 101 -13.94 12.21 -0.19
C LEU A 101 -14.30 13.11 1.00
N ASN A 102 -14.93 12.56 2.05
CA ASN A 102 -15.47 13.33 3.17
C ASN A 102 -14.51 13.44 4.35
#